data_AF-A0A8S4GPA0-F1
#
_entry.id   AF-A0A8S4GPA0-F1
#
_cell.length_a   1.000
_cell.length_b   1.000
_cell.length_c   1.000
_cell.angle_alpha   90.00
_cell.angle_beta   90.00
_cell.angle_gamma   90.00
#
_symmetry.space_group_name_H-M   'P 1'
#
loop_
_entity.id
_entity.type
_entity.pdbx_description
1 polymer ?
#
loop_
_entity_poly.entity_id
_entity_poly.type
_entity_poly.pdbx_seq_one_letter_code
_entity_poly.pdbx_strand_id
1 'polypeptide(L)'
;MPTEKAALGLALQRLHEANAFQVRGQVFINNVVGFAMVGFEKFDRATEAGEKAYRTMLRSLAQDLLVWEGHLAAAGEGGFAGGSAFTLADCVLAPPLFFVERCGGDFSGLPALSGYMRRLAERPSVQETVPENWKAPPGGVWATIFEDVAAAVAAEKEGAGGAAE
;
A
#
# COMPACT_ATOMS: atom_id res chain seq x y z
N MET A 1 15.83 -2.00 17.16
CA MET A 1 14.55 -1.54 17.75
C MET A 1 14.87 -0.35 18.65
N PRO A 2 14.08 0.74 18.65
CA PRO A 2 14.34 1.91 19.50
C PRO A 2 14.35 1.52 20.99
N THR A 3 15.24 2.14 21.76
CA THR A 3 15.35 1.93 23.22
C THR A 3 14.67 3.04 24.02
N GLU A 4 14.50 4.22 23.42
CA GLU A 4 13.72 5.32 23.99
C GLU A 4 12.22 4.97 23.96
N LYS A 5 11.50 5.26 25.05
CA LYS A 5 10.14 4.77 25.27
C LYS A 5 9.14 5.36 24.28
N ALA A 6 9.23 6.65 23.96
CA ALA A 6 8.32 7.28 23.01
C ALA A 6 8.55 6.74 21.58
N ALA A 7 9.80 6.60 21.15
CA ALA A 7 10.15 6.02 19.86
C ALA A 7 9.72 4.53 19.76
N LEU A 8 9.88 3.77 20.85
CA LEU A 8 9.40 2.40 20.93
C LEU A 8 7.86 2.32 20.84
N GLY A 9 7.16 3.20 21.57
CA GLY A 9 5.70 3.30 21.54
C GLY A 9 5.18 3.61 20.14
N LEU A 10 5.79 4.58 19.46
CA LEU A 10 5.44 4.92 18.08
C LEU A 10 5.68 3.75 17.12
N ALA A 11 6.82 3.06 17.22
CA ALA A 11 7.12 1.92 16.38
C ALA A 11 6.12 0.77 16.56
N LEU A 12 5.68 0.51 17.80
CA LEU A 12 4.67 -0.52 18.10
C LEU A 12 3.27 -0.13 17.61
N GLN A 13 2.90 1.14 17.76
CA GLN A 13 1.64 1.65 17.20
C GLN A 13 1.62 1.48 15.68
N ARG A 14 2.69 1.91 15.00
CA ARG A 14 2.81 1.84 13.54
C ARG A 14 2.86 0.40 13.04
N LEU A 15 3.45 -0.52 13.81
CA LEU A 15 3.38 -1.95 13.53
C LEU A 15 1.94 -2.46 13.56
N HIS A 16 1.15 -2.07 14.56
CA HIS A 16 -0.25 -2.49 14.65
C HIS A 16 -1.08 -1.97 13.47
N GLU A 17 -0.91 -0.70 13.12
CA GLU A 17 -1.59 -0.08 11.97
C GLU A 17 -1.13 -0.69 10.64
N ALA A 18 0.15 -0.98 10.47
CA ALA A 18 0.69 -1.67 9.30
C ALA A 18 0.11 -3.08 9.16
N ASN A 19 -0.03 -3.80 10.28
CA ASN A 19 -0.70 -5.10 10.27
C ASN A 19 -2.18 -4.98 9.91
N ALA A 20 -2.88 -3.95 10.40
CA ALA A 20 -4.26 -3.70 10.02
C ALA A 20 -4.41 -3.40 8.51
N PHE A 21 -3.49 -2.61 7.95
CA PHE A 21 -3.38 -2.37 6.51
C PHE A 21 -3.14 -3.68 5.75
N GLN A 22 -2.16 -4.48 6.18
CA GLN A 22 -1.86 -5.77 5.55
C GLN A 22 -3.05 -6.73 5.61
N VAL A 23 -3.77 -6.83 6.72
CA VAL A 23 -4.95 -7.70 6.85
C VAL A 23 -6.07 -7.27 5.91
N ARG A 24 -6.35 -5.95 5.81
CA ARG A 24 -7.30 -5.42 4.82
C ARG A 24 -6.86 -5.73 3.39
N GLY A 25 -5.58 -5.54 3.08
CA GLY A 25 -4.97 -5.89 1.80
C GLY A 25 -5.01 -7.40 1.51
N GLN A 26 -4.84 -8.26 2.51
CA GLN A 26 -4.88 -9.71 2.37
C GLN A 26 -6.31 -10.21 2.09
N VAL A 27 -7.32 -9.61 2.71
CA VAL A 27 -8.72 -9.90 2.36
C VAL A 27 -8.97 -9.55 0.90
N PHE A 28 -8.45 -8.43 0.43
CA PHE A 28 -8.50 -8.06 -0.98
C PHE A 28 -7.77 -9.06 -1.89
N ILE A 29 -6.50 -9.34 -1.61
CA ILE A 29 -5.68 -10.28 -2.37
C ILE A 29 -6.35 -11.66 -2.37
N ASN A 30 -6.89 -12.15 -1.25
CA ASN A 30 -7.59 -13.43 -1.23
C ASN A 30 -8.89 -13.40 -2.05
N ASN A 31 -9.62 -12.28 -2.07
CA ASN A 31 -10.81 -12.14 -2.89
C ASN A 31 -10.49 -12.06 -4.40
N VAL A 32 -9.35 -11.47 -4.79
CA VAL A 32 -8.93 -11.33 -6.20
C VAL A 32 -8.08 -12.52 -6.68
N VAL A 33 -7.16 -13.03 -5.87
CA VAL A 33 -6.31 -14.22 -6.13
C VAL A 33 -7.10 -15.51 -5.98
N GLY A 34 -7.95 -15.65 -4.95
CA GLY A 34 -8.85 -16.79 -4.82
C GLY A 34 -9.81 -16.90 -6.01
N PHE A 35 -10.14 -15.77 -6.62
CA PHE A 35 -10.89 -15.69 -7.87
C PHE A 35 -10.04 -16.09 -9.09
N ALA A 36 -8.89 -15.43 -9.29
CA ALA A 36 -8.05 -15.59 -10.49
C ALA A 36 -7.31 -16.94 -10.59
N MET A 37 -6.98 -17.59 -9.46
CA MET A 37 -6.29 -18.89 -9.45
C MET A 37 -7.21 -20.10 -9.28
N VAL A 38 -8.44 -19.94 -8.74
CA VAL A 38 -9.31 -21.07 -8.35
C VAL A 38 -10.67 -21.10 -9.07
N GLY A 39 -10.94 -20.15 -9.97
CA GLY A 39 -12.10 -20.23 -10.87
C GLY A 39 -13.47 -20.05 -10.20
N PHE A 40 -13.53 -19.46 -9.00
CA PHE A 40 -14.81 -19.08 -8.39
C PHE A 40 -15.38 -17.86 -9.11
N GLU A 41 -16.48 -17.98 -9.86
CA GLU A 41 -17.17 -16.98 -10.72
C GLU A 41 -17.48 -15.55 -10.19
N LYS A 42 -16.98 -15.06 -9.04
CA LYS A 42 -17.51 -13.88 -8.34
C LYS A 42 -16.87 -12.49 -8.57
N PHE A 43 -15.71 -12.36 -9.21
CA PHE A 43 -15.06 -11.07 -9.48
C PHE A 43 -14.83 -10.85 -10.98
N ASP A 44 -15.93 -10.69 -11.70
CA ASP A 44 -15.88 -10.18 -13.07
C ASP A 44 -16.07 -8.66 -13.03
N ARG A 45 -15.00 -7.90 -13.35
CA ARG A 45 -15.06 -6.43 -13.51
C ARG A 45 -16.15 -6.02 -14.52
N ALA A 46 -16.53 -6.88 -15.47
CA ALA A 46 -17.58 -6.60 -16.42
C ALA A 46 -19.00 -6.61 -15.81
N THR A 47 -19.17 -7.15 -14.60
CA THR A 47 -20.45 -7.12 -13.88
C THR A 47 -20.56 -5.87 -13.00
N GLU A 48 -21.78 -5.36 -12.82
CA GLU A 48 -22.04 -4.23 -11.91
C GLU A 48 -21.58 -4.51 -10.47
N ALA A 49 -21.78 -5.75 -9.99
CA ALA A 49 -21.36 -6.16 -8.67
C ALA A 49 -19.82 -6.19 -8.53
N GLY A 50 -19.12 -6.68 -9.57
CA GLY A 50 -17.66 -6.71 -9.61
C GLY A 50 -17.05 -5.31 -9.67
N GLU A 51 -17.57 -4.44 -10.54
CA GLU A 51 -17.11 -3.04 -10.62
C GLU A 51 -17.38 -2.29 -9.31
N LYS A 52 -18.54 -2.48 -8.67
CA LYS A 52 -18.82 -1.89 -7.35
C LYS A 52 -17.83 -2.37 -6.29
N ALA A 53 -17.58 -3.68 -6.21
CA ALA A 53 -16.63 -4.25 -5.27
C ALA A 53 -15.20 -3.70 -5.49
N TYR A 54 -14.79 -3.59 -6.76
CA TYR A 54 -13.52 -3.00 -7.17
C TYR A 54 -13.39 -1.54 -6.70
N ARG A 55 -14.40 -0.70 -6.99
CA ARG A 55 -14.43 0.71 -6.57
C ARG A 55 -14.40 0.89 -5.06
N THR A 56 -15.16 0.08 -4.31
CA THR A 56 -15.14 0.11 -2.84
C THR A 56 -13.74 -0.22 -2.30
N MET A 57 -13.07 -1.20 -2.88
CA MET A 57 -11.72 -1.56 -2.47
C MET A 57 -10.70 -0.49 -2.86
N LEU A 58 -10.73 0.05 -4.09
CA LEU A 58 -9.85 1.16 -4.48
C LEU A 58 -9.99 2.34 -3.55
N ARG A 59 -11.22 2.70 -3.16
CA ARG A 59 -11.46 3.73 -2.15
C ARG A 59 -10.78 3.41 -0.82
N SER A 60 -10.98 2.19 -0.31
CA SER A 60 -10.36 1.78 0.96
C SER A 60 -8.83 1.82 0.89
N LEU A 61 -8.25 1.39 -0.22
CA LEU A 61 -6.80 1.45 -0.45
C LEU A 61 -6.32 2.91 -0.52
N ALA A 62 -7.02 3.77 -1.28
CA ALA A 62 -6.69 5.19 -1.38
C ALA A 62 -6.68 5.88 0.00
N GLN A 63 -7.66 5.60 0.84
CA GLN A 63 -7.73 6.11 2.21
C GLN A 63 -6.54 5.63 3.06
N ASP A 64 -6.20 4.34 3.00
CA ASP A 64 -5.04 3.80 3.70
C ASP A 64 -3.73 4.44 3.22
N LEU A 65 -3.57 4.65 1.91
CA LEU A 65 -2.39 5.32 1.34
C LEU A 65 -2.28 6.78 1.79
N LEU A 66 -3.40 7.50 1.92
CA LEU A 66 -3.42 8.87 2.45
C LEU A 66 -3.05 8.93 3.93
N VAL A 67 -3.48 7.95 4.73
CA VAL A 67 -3.05 7.83 6.13
C VAL A 67 -1.54 7.62 6.21
N TRP A 68 -1.00 6.71 5.41
CA TRP A 68 0.44 6.44 5.37
C TRP A 68 1.25 7.62 4.84
N GLU A 69 0.75 8.34 3.84
CA GLU A 69 1.35 9.59 3.37
C GLU A 69 1.47 10.59 4.52
N GLY A 70 0.42 10.78 5.31
CA GLY A 70 0.45 11.67 6.48
C GLY A 70 1.44 11.20 7.56
N HIS A 71 1.50 9.90 7.84
CA HIS A 71 2.46 9.35 8.81
C HIS A 71 3.91 9.51 8.37
N LEU A 72 4.20 9.26 7.09
CA LEU A 72 5.53 9.37 6.53
C LEU A 72 5.97 10.83 6.38
N ALA A 73 5.05 11.73 6.05
CA ALA A 73 5.30 13.16 6.07
C ALA A 73 5.66 13.65 7.49
N ALA A 74 4.94 13.17 8.51
CA ALA A 74 5.21 13.51 9.91
C ALA A 74 6.54 12.91 10.43
N ALA A 75 6.98 11.77 9.89
CA ALA A 75 8.28 11.18 10.21
C ALA A 75 9.46 12.01 9.65
N GLY A 76 9.20 12.88 8.68
CA GLY A 76 10.18 13.75 8.06
C GLY A 76 11.02 13.07 6.96
N GLU A 77 11.89 13.86 6.35
CA GLU A 77 12.79 13.37 5.30
C GLU A 77 13.73 12.29 5.85
N GLY A 78 13.89 11.19 5.12
CA GLY A 78 14.65 10.03 5.59
C GLY A 78 13.92 9.15 6.62
N GLY A 79 12.71 9.53 7.03
CA GLY A 79 11.89 8.77 7.98
C GLY A 79 11.40 7.42 7.45
N PHE A 80 11.00 6.59 8.40
CA PHE A 80 10.44 5.24 8.25
C PHE A 80 9.06 5.20 8.91
N ALA A 81 8.34 4.09 8.76
CA ALA A 81 6.99 3.94 9.29
C ALA A 81 6.91 4.23 10.80
N GLY A 82 7.94 3.81 11.56
CA GLY A 82 8.06 4.01 13.00
C GLY A 82 8.77 5.30 13.45
N GLY A 83 9.03 6.26 12.56
CA GLY A 83 9.77 7.48 12.86
C GLY A 83 11.17 7.50 12.22
N SER A 84 12.21 7.84 12.97
CA SER A 84 13.55 8.06 12.39
C SER A 84 14.36 6.80 12.06
N ALA A 85 13.90 5.62 12.46
CA ALA A 85 14.63 4.37 12.30
C ALA A 85 13.78 3.29 11.64
N PHE A 86 14.43 2.42 10.87
CA PHE A 86 13.82 1.22 10.31
C PHE A 86 13.48 0.22 11.43
N THR A 87 12.25 -0.31 11.42
CA THR A 87 11.69 -1.17 12.47
C THR A 87 10.86 -2.31 11.87
N LEU A 88 10.28 -3.14 12.75
CA LEU A 88 9.36 -4.19 12.32
C LEU A 88 8.09 -3.63 11.63
N ALA A 89 7.70 -2.38 11.94
CA ALA A 89 6.58 -1.73 11.26
C ALA A 89 6.84 -1.62 9.74
N ASP A 90 8.08 -1.30 9.34
CA ASP A 90 8.48 -1.22 7.95
C ASP A 90 8.48 -2.59 7.28
N CYS A 91 8.92 -3.64 8.00
CA CYS A 91 8.88 -5.02 7.50
C CYS A 91 7.45 -5.52 7.23
N VAL A 92 6.45 -5.00 7.95
CA VAL A 92 5.04 -5.34 7.78
C VAL A 92 4.38 -4.46 6.71
N LEU A 93 4.72 -3.17 6.68
CA LEU A 93 4.14 -2.21 5.73
C LEU A 93 4.67 -2.38 4.31
N ALA A 94 5.97 -2.66 4.15
CA ALA A 94 6.62 -2.65 2.85
C ALA A 94 6.08 -3.71 1.86
N PRO A 95 5.89 -5.00 2.23
CA PRO A 95 5.45 -6.02 1.27
C PRO A 95 4.13 -5.70 0.55
N PRO A 96 3.03 -5.29 1.21
CA PRO A 96 1.81 -4.93 0.49
C PRO A 96 1.98 -3.70 -0.41
N LEU A 97 2.80 -2.72 -0.04
CA LEU A 97 3.07 -1.55 -0.89
C LEU A 97 3.86 -1.92 -2.16
N PHE A 98 4.90 -2.75 -2.03
CA PHE A 98 5.64 -3.27 -3.18
C PHE A 98 4.74 -4.10 -4.10
N PHE A 99 3.80 -4.84 -3.53
CA PHE A 99 2.82 -5.60 -4.32
C PHE A 99 1.89 -4.67 -5.12
N VAL A 100 1.41 -3.59 -4.51
CA VAL A 100 0.58 -2.59 -5.20
C VAL A 100 1.34 -1.96 -6.37
N GLU A 101 2.58 -1.50 -6.14
CA GLU A 101 3.44 -0.93 -7.19
C GLU A 101 3.72 -1.94 -8.31
N ARG A 102 4.06 -3.19 -7.95
CA ARG A 102 4.28 -4.28 -8.91
C ARG A 102 3.07 -4.55 -9.80
N CYS A 103 1.86 -4.39 -9.28
CA CYS A 103 0.61 -4.67 -9.96
C CYS A 103 -0.04 -3.42 -10.59
N GLY A 104 0.78 -2.44 -10.96
CA GLY A 104 0.37 -1.26 -11.74
C GLY A 104 -0.07 -0.05 -10.90
N GLY A 105 0.08 -0.11 -9.58
CA GLY A 105 -0.20 1.02 -8.71
C GLY A 105 0.80 2.15 -8.90
N ASP A 106 0.30 3.38 -8.95
CA ASP A 106 1.12 4.60 -9.02
C ASP A 106 1.00 5.42 -7.73
N PHE A 107 2.14 5.72 -7.12
CA PHE A 107 2.26 6.54 -5.90
C PHE A 107 2.76 7.96 -6.17
N SER A 108 2.91 8.38 -7.43
CA SER A 108 3.46 9.69 -7.81
C SER A 108 2.77 10.90 -7.14
N GLY A 109 1.47 10.79 -6.87
CA GLY A 109 0.68 11.79 -6.12
C GLY A 109 0.88 11.78 -4.60
N LEU A 110 1.76 10.94 -4.07
CA LEU A 110 2.04 10.71 -2.64
C LEU A 110 3.55 10.84 -2.41
N PRO A 111 4.10 12.07 -2.29
CA PRO A 111 5.54 12.30 -2.27
C PRO A 111 6.27 11.68 -1.08
N ALA A 112 5.69 11.68 0.13
CA ALA A 112 6.34 11.08 1.30
C ALA A 112 6.41 9.55 1.17
N LEU A 113 5.32 8.93 0.70
CA LEU A 113 5.23 7.52 0.40
C LEU A 113 6.20 7.11 -0.72
N SER A 114 6.25 7.87 -1.82
CA SER A 114 7.18 7.63 -2.93
C SER A 114 8.64 7.72 -2.46
N GLY A 115 8.97 8.71 -1.64
CA GLY A 115 10.29 8.83 -1.04
C GLY A 115 10.64 7.64 -0.14
N TYR A 116 9.67 7.19 0.66
CA TYR A 116 9.81 6.00 1.51
C TYR A 116 10.05 4.73 0.70
N MET A 117 9.27 4.49 -0.36
CA MET A 117 9.43 3.32 -1.24
C MET A 117 10.81 3.29 -1.90
N ARG A 118 11.31 4.44 -2.39
CA ARG A 118 12.67 4.54 -2.93
C ARG A 118 13.73 4.15 -1.90
N ARG A 119 13.64 4.69 -0.68
CA ARG A 119 14.57 4.35 0.41
C ARG A 119 14.55 2.86 0.74
N LEU A 120 13.37 2.24 0.74
CA LEU A 120 13.26 0.80 0.96
C LEU A 120 13.92 0.00 -0.17
N ALA A 121 13.69 0.36 -1.43
CA ALA A 121 14.25 -0.32 -2.59
C ALA A 121 15.80 -0.26 -2.65
N GLU A 122 16.39 0.76 -2.05
CA GLU A 122 17.85 0.91 -1.92
C GLU A 122 18.47 0.08 -0.80
N ARG A 123 17.67 -0.51 0.10
CA ARG A 123 18.20 -1.31 1.22
C ARG A 123 18.79 -2.62 0.70
N PRO A 124 20.01 -3.03 1.12
CA PRO A 124 20.58 -4.32 0.77
C PRO A 124 19.64 -5.49 1.11
N SER A 125 19.03 -5.44 2.30
CA SER A 125 18.09 -6.47 2.75
C SER A 125 16.85 -6.59 1.85
N VAL A 126 16.42 -5.52 1.19
CA VAL A 126 15.29 -5.56 0.24
C VAL A 126 15.79 -6.12 -1.09
N GLN A 127 16.89 -5.58 -1.62
CA GLN A 127 17.48 -6.03 -2.90
C GLN A 127 17.79 -7.53 -2.91
N GLU A 128 18.29 -8.07 -1.82
CA GLU A 128 18.57 -9.51 -1.66
C GLU A 128 17.30 -10.38 -1.63
N THR A 129 16.14 -9.80 -1.31
CA THR A 129 14.86 -10.52 -1.22
C THR A 129 13.98 -10.40 -2.45
N VAL A 130 14.32 -9.50 -3.39
CA VAL A 130 13.54 -9.32 -4.63
C VAL A 130 13.75 -10.53 -5.54
N PRO A 131 12.70 -11.32 -5.83
CA PRO A 131 12.83 -12.47 -6.72
C PRO A 131 13.25 -12.04 -8.13
N GLU A 132 14.02 -12.86 -8.84
CA GLU A 132 14.51 -12.51 -10.18
C GLU A 132 13.37 -12.30 -11.20
N ASN A 133 12.27 -13.07 -11.07
CA ASN A 133 11.05 -12.91 -11.86
C ASN A 133 10.24 -11.65 -11.48
N TRP A 134 10.68 -10.85 -10.50
CA TRP A 134 10.06 -9.57 -10.17
C TRP A 134 10.64 -8.37 -10.94
N LYS A 135 11.71 -8.56 -11.71
CA LYS A 135 12.32 -7.52 -12.55
C LYS A 135 11.41 -7.05 -13.70
N ALA A 136 10.43 -7.87 -14.08
CA ALA A 136 9.39 -7.52 -15.05
C ALA A 136 8.03 -7.39 -14.34
N PRO A 137 7.12 -6.53 -14.84
CA PRO A 137 5.75 -6.49 -14.37
C PRO A 137 5.08 -7.86 -14.59
N PRO A 138 4.12 -8.24 -13.73
CA PRO A 138 3.37 -9.46 -13.93
C PRO A 138 2.53 -9.35 -15.22
N GLY A 139 2.20 -10.48 -15.84
CA GLY A 139 1.39 -10.51 -17.06
C GLY A 139 -0.12 -10.56 -16.78
N GLY A 140 -0.92 -10.25 -17.80
CA GLY A 140 -2.38 -10.37 -17.77
C GLY A 140 -3.03 -9.39 -16.79
N VAL A 141 -4.12 -9.81 -16.15
CA VAL A 141 -4.88 -8.96 -15.21
C VAL A 141 -4.00 -8.40 -14.09
N TRP A 142 -2.98 -9.16 -13.65
CA TRP A 142 -2.07 -8.76 -12.58
C TRP A 142 -1.28 -7.48 -12.87
N ALA A 143 -1.08 -7.13 -14.15
CA ALA A 143 -0.37 -5.92 -14.54
C ALA A 143 -1.14 -4.64 -14.21
N THR A 144 -2.46 -4.74 -14.10
CA THR A 144 -3.37 -3.57 -14.09
C THR A 144 -4.35 -3.56 -12.92
N ILE A 145 -4.27 -4.49 -11.97
CA ILE A 145 -5.20 -4.55 -10.82
C ILE A 145 -5.29 -3.21 -10.08
N PHE A 146 -4.18 -2.48 -9.97
CA PHE A 146 -4.10 -1.22 -9.23
C PHE A 146 -3.89 0.02 -10.11
N GLU A 147 -4.13 -0.07 -11.42
CA GLU A 147 -3.95 1.05 -12.35
C GLU A 147 -4.74 2.31 -11.95
N ASP A 148 -5.92 2.10 -11.35
CA ASP A 148 -6.85 3.16 -10.95
C ASP A 148 -6.54 3.76 -9.56
N VAL A 149 -5.49 3.30 -8.86
CA VAL A 149 -5.16 3.76 -7.50
C VAL A 149 -4.87 5.26 -7.45
N ALA A 150 -4.10 5.80 -8.39
CA ALA A 150 -3.77 7.23 -8.42
C ALA A 150 -5.03 8.10 -8.58
N ALA A 151 -5.97 7.68 -9.43
CA ALA A 151 -7.24 8.38 -9.62
C ALA A 151 -8.11 8.30 -8.36
N ALA A 152 -8.17 7.14 -7.70
CA ALA A 152 -8.89 6.99 -6.44
C ALA A 152 -8.31 7.88 -5.32
N VAL A 153 -6.98 7.98 -5.22
CA VAL A 153 -6.29 8.88 -4.27
C VAL A 153 -6.63 10.35 -4.57
N ALA A 154 -6.61 10.77 -5.83
CA ALA A 154 -6.97 12.13 -6.22
C ALA A 154 -8.42 12.47 -5.82
N ALA A 155 -9.36 11.57 -6.10
CA ALA A 155 -10.77 11.75 -5.75
C ALA A 155 -10.99 11.86 -4.23
N GLU A 156 -10.31 11.05 -3.42
CA GLU A 156 -10.42 11.15 -1.95
C GLU A 156 -9.83 12.47 -1.41
N LYS A 157 -8.76 12.99 -2.02
CA LYS A 157 -8.21 14.31 -1.65
C LYS A 157 -9.19 15.45 -1.96
N GLU A 158 -9.82 15.41 -3.14
CA GLU A 158 -10.81 16.41 -3.56
C GLU A 158 -12.07 16.38 -2.67
N GLY A 159 -12.57 15.18 -2.37
CA GLY A 159 -13.73 14.99 -1.47
C GLY A 159 -13.48 15.47 -0.03
N ALA A 160 -12.26 15.34 0.47
CA ALA A 160 -11.87 15.88 1.78
C ALA A 160 -11.77 17.42 1.80
N GLY A 161 -11.39 18.04 0.67
CA GLY A 161 -11.29 19.49 0.54
C GLY A 161 -12.65 20.21 0.46
N GLY A 162 -13.66 19.58 -0.14
CA GLY A 162 -15.01 20.14 -0.27
C GLY A 162 -15.88 20.07 1.00
N ALA A 163 -15.45 19.37 2.05
CA ALA A 163 -16.15 19.30 3.33
C ALA A 163 -15.73 20.41 4.32
N ALA A 164 -14.80 21.29 3.93
CA ALA A 164 -14.23 22.34 4.76
C ALA A 164 -14.64 23.78 4.35
N GLU A 165 -15.62 23.93 3.45
CA GLU A 165 -16.25 25.22 3.09
C GLU A 165 -17.67 25.38 3.65
#